data_AF-R7LCL2-F1
#
_entry.id   AF-R7LCL2-F1
#
_cell.length_a   1.000
_cell.length_b   1.000
_cell.length_c   1.000
_cell.angle_alpha   90.00
_cell.angle_beta   90.00
_cell.angle_gamma   90.00
#
_symmetry.space_group_name_H-M   'P 1'
#
loop_
_entity.id
_entity.type
_entity.pdbx_description
1 polymer ?
#
loop_
_entity_poly.entity_id
_entity_poly.type
_entity_poly.pdbx_seq_one_letter_code
_entity_poly.pdbx_strand_id
1 'polypeptide(L)'
;MLATLLSGASYALWNSADPSYTCAQCHEVKDSHARWSQSAHKDVACVECHAAALENGVEGLAEKLGMVFAHFSKDVKNSDIKMTEKQVLEISERCASCHKSESEKWALGGHSTRYKNIFEDSSYNSKEKPYADCFRCHGMFYDGDINTLMDFNGDCSHWKMKDPSQAEIPAIPCLACHKIHSPRNAPGNLGLMDSLRNPPKTSFYSRAERKHFRTDNLTPIEMYLGSKKLETSKDPNNTLCIQCHSPNWERQARSCDDRTPTGDHKGFSCVVCHDPHSNSAADSCSRCHDTSKPEFRAGKTCQK
;
A
#
# COMPACT_ATOMS: atom_id res chain seq x y z
N MET A 1 28.92 -28.93 18.15
CA MET A 1 29.07 -27.53 18.63
C MET A 1 29.94 -26.70 17.70
N LEU A 2 31.18 -27.09 17.37
CA LEU A 2 32.06 -26.30 16.49
C LEU A 2 31.53 -26.15 15.04
N ALA A 3 31.01 -27.22 14.44
CA ALA A 3 30.44 -27.19 13.08
C ALA A 3 29.16 -26.33 12.97
N THR A 4 28.35 -26.30 14.02
CA THR A 4 27.12 -25.50 14.12
C THR A 4 27.42 -24.01 14.34
N LEU A 5 28.51 -23.70 15.05
CA LEU A 5 29.01 -22.33 15.22
C LEU A 5 29.63 -21.78 13.93
N LEU A 6 30.36 -22.62 13.18
CA LEU A 6 30.94 -22.26 11.87
C LEU A 6 29.85 -22.00 10.81
N SER A 7 28.77 -22.77 10.79
CA SER A 7 27.64 -22.54 9.88
C SER A 7 26.84 -21.29 10.25
N GLY A 8 26.62 -21.04 11.55
CA GLY A 8 25.95 -19.81 12.03
C GLY A 8 26.74 -18.53 11.72
N ALA A 9 28.06 -18.54 11.97
CA ALA A 9 28.93 -17.40 11.66
C ALA A 9 29.03 -17.13 10.15
N SER A 10 29.16 -18.19 9.33
CA SER A 10 29.18 -18.06 7.87
C SER A 10 27.85 -17.52 7.33
N TYR A 11 26.73 -17.95 7.90
CA TYR A 11 25.41 -17.44 7.53
C TYR A 11 25.24 -15.96 7.91
N ALA A 12 25.62 -15.57 9.13
CA ALA A 12 25.58 -14.17 9.56
C ALA A 12 26.46 -13.28 8.67
N LEU A 13 27.66 -13.76 8.29
CA LEU A 13 28.55 -13.06 7.37
C LEU A 13 27.95 -12.94 5.97
N TRP A 14 27.32 -14.00 5.45
CA TRP A 14 26.63 -13.98 4.16
C TRP A 14 25.48 -12.96 4.13
N ASN A 15 24.72 -12.84 5.22
CA ASN A 15 23.59 -11.91 5.27
C ASN A 15 24.02 -10.44 5.46
N SER A 16 25.22 -10.20 5.97
CA SER A 16 25.77 -8.85 6.18
C SER A 16 26.74 -8.40 5.07
N ALA A 17 27.09 -9.29 4.14
CA ALA A 17 27.93 -8.97 3.00
C ALA A 17 27.16 -8.19 1.91
N ASP A 18 27.90 -7.45 1.07
CA ASP A 18 27.32 -6.72 -0.07
C ASP A 18 26.42 -7.64 -0.91
N PRO A 19 25.16 -7.26 -1.17
CA PRO A 19 24.21 -8.08 -1.91
C PRO A 19 24.72 -8.56 -3.28
N SER A 20 25.64 -7.81 -3.89
CA SER A 20 26.31 -8.16 -5.15
C SER A 20 27.09 -9.47 -5.05
N TYR A 21 27.63 -9.82 -3.87
CA TYR A 21 28.36 -11.06 -3.62
C TYR A 21 27.48 -12.18 -3.04
N THR A 22 26.21 -11.90 -2.76
CA THR A 22 25.31 -12.85 -2.08
C THR A 22 23.98 -13.01 -2.82
N CYS A 23 22.96 -12.21 -2.48
CA CYS A 23 21.60 -12.32 -3.03
C CYS A 23 21.57 -12.18 -4.55
N ALA A 24 22.38 -11.28 -5.11
CA ALA A 24 22.43 -11.02 -6.54
C ALA A 24 23.02 -12.17 -7.37
N GLN A 25 23.67 -13.14 -6.72
CA GLN A 25 24.21 -14.33 -7.37
C GLN A 25 23.10 -15.36 -7.71
N CYS A 26 21.95 -15.29 -7.04
CA CYS A 26 20.78 -16.08 -7.41
C CYS A 26 20.11 -15.48 -8.65
N HIS A 27 19.88 -16.27 -9.70
CA HIS A 27 19.32 -15.77 -10.95
C HIS A 27 17.86 -15.33 -10.80
N GLU A 28 17.12 -15.86 -9.82
CA GLU A 28 15.76 -15.46 -9.49
C GLU A 28 15.68 -14.14 -8.74
N VAL A 29 16.78 -13.70 -8.12
CA VAL A 29 16.83 -12.47 -7.30
C VAL A 29 17.58 -11.35 -8.00
N LYS A 30 18.46 -11.68 -8.96
CA LYS A 30 19.27 -10.73 -9.74
C LYS A 30 18.48 -9.52 -10.26
N ASP A 31 17.29 -9.76 -10.82
CA ASP A 31 16.43 -8.69 -11.33
C ASP A 31 15.91 -7.76 -10.22
N SER A 32 15.57 -8.31 -9.05
CA SER A 32 15.17 -7.52 -7.89
C SER A 32 16.34 -6.69 -7.36
N HIS A 33 17.54 -7.26 -7.31
CA HIS A 33 18.76 -6.54 -6.93
C HIS A 33 19.08 -5.40 -7.91
N ALA A 34 18.99 -5.64 -9.22
CA ALA A 34 19.24 -4.62 -10.23
C ALA A 34 18.28 -3.41 -10.14
N ARG A 35 17.05 -3.65 -9.66
CA ARG A 35 16.07 -2.60 -9.38
C ARG A 35 16.38 -1.89 -8.05
N TRP A 36 16.71 -2.64 -7.00
CA TRP A 36 17.11 -2.11 -5.70
C TRP A 36 18.33 -1.17 -5.81
N SER A 37 19.36 -1.54 -6.57
CA SER A 37 20.58 -0.76 -6.74
C SER A 37 20.36 0.61 -7.40
N GLN A 38 19.22 0.78 -8.08
CA GLN A 38 18.79 2.05 -8.69
C GLN A 38 17.73 2.79 -7.85
N SER A 39 17.31 2.21 -6.72
CA SER A 39 16.24 2.74 -5.89
C SER A 39 16.74 3.77 -4.86
N ALA A 40 15.80 4.42 -4.17
CA ALA A 40 16.12 5.28 -3.03
C ALA A 40 16.69 4.49 -1.84
N HIS A 41 16.48 3.17 -1.79
CA HIS A 41 16.94 2.28 -0.71
C HIS A 41 18.21 1.50 -1.07
N LYS A 42 18.92 1.89 -2.14
CA LYS A 42 20.12 1.17 -2.63
C LYS A 42 21.27 1.05 -1.60
N ASP A 43 21.22 1.83 -0.52
CA ASP A 43 22.20 1.83 0.55
C ASP A 43 21.67 1.15 1.83
N VAL A 44 20.46 0.57 1.79
CA VAL A 44 19.84 -0.25 2.85
C VAL A 44 20.03 -1.71 2.48
N ALA A 45 20.65 -2.50 3.35
CA ALA A 45 20.91 -3.91 3.07
C ALA A 45 19.60 -4.70 2.95
N CYS A 46 19.57 -5.70 2.07
CA CYS A 46 18.35 -6.48 1.81
C CYS A 46 17.74 -7.05 3.10
N VAL A 47 18.59 -7.48 4.04
CA VAL A 47 18.17 -8.12 5.31
C VAL A 47 17.56 -7.17 6.31
N GLU A 48 17.79 -5.86 6.18
CA GLU A 48 17.15 -4.87 7.03
C GLU A 48 15.64 -4.79 6.76
N CYS A 49 15.21 -5.13 5.53
CA CYS A 49 13.80 -5.20 5.13
C CYS A 49 13.26 -6.64 5.00
N HIS A 50 14.04 -7.55 4.42
CA HIS A 50 13.67 -8.96 4.24
C HIS A 50 14.34 -9.80 5.34
N ALA A 51 13.57 -10.21 6.35
CA ALA A 51 14.09 -10.95 7.50
C ALA A 51 15.15 -12.01 7.14
N ALA A 52 16.25 -12.04 7.92
CA ALA A 52 17.25 -13.10 7.79
C ALA A 52 16.66 -14.45 8.23
N ALA A 53 17.20 -15.58 7.74
CA ALA A 53 16.65 -16.92 8.03
C ALA A 53 16.61 -17.27 9.52
N LEU A 54 17.43 -16.61 10.35
CA LEU A 54 17.47 -16.84 11.79
C LEU A 54 16.68 -15.79 12.58
N GLU A 55 16.25 -14.71 11.95
CA GLU A 55 15.56 -13.59 12.61
C GLU A 55 14.15 -13.98 13.05
N ASN A 56 13.48 -14.84 12.27
CA ASN A 56 12.16 -15.40 12.58
C ASN A 56 12.24 -16.86 13.11
N GLY A 57 13.41 -17.28 13.64
CA GLY A 57 13.59 -18.62 14.20
C GLY A 57 13.38 -19.77 13.19
N VAL A 58 12.69 -20.83 13.60
CA VAL A 58 12.48 -22.05 12.79
C VAL A 58 11.67 -21.75 11.51
N GLU A 59 10.73 -20.81 11.56
CA GLU A 59 9.92 -20.43 10.40
C GLU A 59 10.77 -19.77 9.31
N GLY A 60 11.66 -18.84 9.69
CA GLY A 60 12.58 -18.21 8.76
C GLY A 60 13.53 -19.21 8.10
N LEU A 61 14.01 -20.20 8.86
CA LEU A 61 14.86 -21.26 8.32
C LEU A 61 14.09 -22.20 7.38
N ALA A 62 12.87 -22.59 7.76
CA ALA A 62 12.00 -23.42 6.93
C ALA A 62 11.65 -22.72 5.61
N GLU A 63 11.39 -21.41 5.63
CA GLU A 63 11.16 -20.61 4.42
C GLU A 63 12.37 -20.66 3.49
N LYS A 64 13.58 -20.36 4.00
CA LYS A 64 14.79 -20.34 3.15
C LYS A 64 15.15 -21.73 2.63
N LEU A 65 14.99 -22.79 3.43
CA LEU A 65 15.17 -24.17 2.97
C LEU A 65 14.14 -24.54 1.88
N GLY A 66 12.88 -24.09 2.05
CA GLY A 66 11.84 -24.24 1.05
C GLY A 66 12.18 -23.54 -0.28
N MET A 67 12.76 -22.34 -0.23
CA MET A 67 13.25 -21.63 -1.41
C MET A 67 14.36 -22.40 -2.14
N VAL A 68 15.33 -22.93 -1.40
CA VAL A 68 16.42 -23.75 -1.98
C VAL A 68 15.85 -25.03 -2.59
N PHE A 69 14.93 -25.70 -1.91
CA PHE A 69 14.28 -26.88 -2.45
C PHE A 69 13.49 -26.55 -3.73
N ALA A 70 12.73 -25.45 -3.73
CA ALA A 70 11.99 -24.99 -4.90
C ALA A 70 12.91 -24.66 -6.09
N HIS A 71 14.07 -24.04 -5.84
CA HIS A 71 15.09 -23.77 -6.87
C HIS A 71 15.53 -25.05 -7.59
N PHE A 72 15.74 -26.16 -6.87
CA PHE A 72 16.18 -27.43 -7.47
C PHE A 72 15.05 -28.30 -8.00
N SER A 73 13.80 -28.10 -7.54
CA SER A 73 12.66 -28.95 -7.89
C SER A 73 11.67 -28.32 -8.88
N LYS A 74 11.79 -27.01 -9.14
CA LYS A 74 10.86 -26.24 -9.98
C LYS A 74 11.63 -25.23 -10.85
N ASP A 75 11.06 -24.89 -12.00
CA ASP A 75 11.51 -23.73 -12.81
C ASP A 75 10.92 -22.44 -12.23
N VAL A 76 11.54 -21.91 -11.16
CA VAL A 76 11.09 -20.69 -10.48
C VAL A 76 11.66 -19.46 -11.17
N LYS A 77 10.80 -18.51 -11.54
CA LYS A 77 11.22 -17.22 -12.11
C LYS A 77 11.09 -16.10 -11.08
N ASN A 78 11.80 -14.99 -11.30
CA ASN A 78 11.66 -13.78 -10.47
C ASN A 78 10.18 -13.33 -10.33
N SER A 79 9.38 -13.52 -11.38
CA SER A 79 7.95 -13.17 -11.40
C SER A 79 7.10 -13.97 -10.41
N ASP A 80 7.58 -15.14 -9.99
CA ASP A 80 6.86 -16.11 -9.16
C ASP A 80 7.17 -15.89 -7.68
N ILE A 81 8.22 -15.14 -7.36
CA ILE A 81 8.57 -14.74 -6.00
C ILE A 81 7.60 -13.63 -5.58
N LYS A 82 6.71 -13.97 -4.64
CA LYS A 82 5.71 -13.07 -4.07
C LYS A 82 5.86 -13.01 -2.56
N MET A 83 5.53 -11.86 -1.99
CA MET A 83 5.39 -11.73 -0.55
C MET A 83 4.01 -12.23 -0.13
N THR A 84 3.96 -12.89 1.03
CA THR A 84 2.73 -13.18 1.76
C THR A 84 2.21 -11.92 2.46
N GLU A 85 0.97 -11.96 2.95
CA GLU A 85 0.42 -10.88 3.78
C GLU A 85 1.32 -10.58 4.98
N LYS A 86 1.74 -11.64 5.70
CA LYS A 86 2.64 -11.55 6.85
C LYS A 86 3.92 -10.79 6.50
N GLN A 87 4.58 -11.15 5.41
CA GLN A 87 5.82 -10.50 4.98
C GLN A 87 5.59 -9.03 4.58
N VAL A 88 4.45 -8.68 3.99
CA VAL A 88 4.09 -7.28 3.68
C VAL A 88 3.91 -6.45 4.96
N LEU A 89 3.30 -7.02 5.98
CA LEU A 89 3.12 -6.35 7.28
C LEU A 89 4.45 -6.19 8.01
N GLU A 90 5.28 -7.23 8.06
CA GLU A 90 6.63 -7.17 8.65
C GLU A 90 7.49 -6.09 7.98
N ILE A 91 7.44 -5.97 6.65
CA ILE A 91 8.13 -4.90 5.92
C ILE A 91 7.54 -3.53 6.27
N SER A 92 6.21 -3.42 6.36
CA SER A 92 5.56 -2.15 6.72
C SER A 92 5.94 -1.67 8.12
N GLU A 93 6.13 -2.59 9.07
CA GLU A 93 6.67 -2.28 10.40
C GLU A 93 8.14 -1.82 10.33
N ARG A 94 8.96 -2.48 9.51
CA ARG A 94 10.37 -2.07 9.29
C ARG A 94 10.47 -0.69 8.66
N CYS A 95 9.53 -0.29 7.80
CA CYS A 95 9.48 1.08 7.27
C CYS A 95 9.46 2.11 8.41
N ALA A 96 8.75 1.84 9.52
CA ALA A 96 8.61 2.77 10.64
C ALA A 96 9.93 3.05 11.39
N SER A 97 10.95 2.19 11.25
CA SER A 97 12.27 2.41 11.86
C SER A 97 12.98 3.65 11.30
N CYS A 98 12.74 3.97 10.02
CA CYS A 98 13.30 5.14 9.34
C CYS A 98 12.22 6.19 8.97
N HIS A 99 10.98 5.76 8.70
CA HIS A 99 9.83 6.58 8.32
C HIS A 99 8.82 6.72 9.45
N LYS A 100 9.31 7.08 10.64
CA LYS A 100 8.50 7.15 11.86
C LYS A 100 7.34 8.14 11.72
N SER A 101 7.60 9.32 11.16
CA SER A 101 6.57 10.36 11.01
C SER A 101 5.46 9.92 10.05
N GLU A 102 5.82 9.32 8.91
CA GLU A 102 4.84 8.81 7.95
C GLU A 102 4.03 7.66 8.54
N SER A 103 4.68 6.75 9.27
CA SER A 103 4.01 5.63 9.94
C SER A 103 3.04 6.10 11.03
N GLU A 104 3.44 7.08 11.86
CA GLU A 104 2.55 7.67 12.89
C GLU A 104 1.34 8.37 12.26
N LYS A 105 1.56 9.13 11.19
CA LYS A 105 0.46 9.77 10.42
C LYS A 105 -0.48 8.73 9.84
N TRP A 106 0.05 7.67 9.22
CA TRP A 106 -0.73 6.56 8.70
C TRP A 106 -1.55 5.88 9.79
N ALA A 107 -0.94 5.59 10.94
CA ALA A 107 -1.61 4.95 12.07
C ALA A 107 -2.80 5.77 12.58
N LEU A 108 -2.70 7.11 12.56
CA LEU A 108 -3.79 8.03 12.93
C LEU A 108 -4.85 8.24 11.83
N GLY A 109 -4.55 7.84 10.60
CA GLY A 109 -5.40 8.05 9.43
C GLY A 109 -6.43 6.94 9.21
N GLY A 110 -7.43 7.20 8.36
CA GLY A 110 -8.44 6.19 8.00
C GLY A 110 -7.88 4.98 7.23
N HIS A 111 -6.67 5.08 6.67
CA HIS A 111 -6.01 3.97 5.96
C HIS A 111 -5.44 2.90 6.89
N SER A 112 -5.24 3.18 8.18
CA SER A 112 -4.86 2.16 9.17
C SER A 112 -6.05 1.34 9.67
N THR A 113 -7.24 1.52 9.08
CA THR A 113 -8.44 0.75 9.42
C THR A 113 -8.18 -0.75 9.34
N ARG A 114 -8.78 -1.49 10.26
CA ARG A 114 -8.54 -2.92 10.46
C ARG A 114 -9.61 -3.74 9.75
N TYR A 115 -9.29 -4.98 9.39
CA TYR A 115 -10.25 -5.89 8.74
C TYR A 115 -11.59 -5.97 9.48
N LYS A 116 -11.61 -6.08 10.81
CA LYS A 116 -12.87 -6.12 11.56
C LYS A 116 -13.74 -4.88 11.36
N ASN A 117 -13.15 -3.69 11.21
CA ASN A 117 -13.90 -2.45 11.05
C ASN A 117 -14.58 -2.37 9.68
N ILE A 118 -14.13 -3.17 8.71
CA ILE A 118 -14.67 -3.22 7.36
C ILE A 118 -15.61 -4.43 7.21
N PHE A 119 -15.11 -5.62 7.54
CA PHE A 119 -15.80 -6.87 7.21
C PHE A 119 -16.79 -7.33 8.28
N GLU A 120 -16.67 -6.84 9.53
CA GLU A 120 -17.63 -7.13 10.61
C GLU A 120 -18.56 -5.94 10.92
N ASP A 121 -18.56 -4.89 10.09
CA ASP A 121 -19.50 -3.77 10.25
C ASP A 121 -20.93 -4.21 9.88
N SER A 122 -21.70 -4.61 10.89
CA SER A 122 -23.11 -5.01 10.72
C SER A 122 -24.00 -3.93 10.08
N SER A 123 -23.68 -2.63 10.27
CA SER A 123 -24.45 -1.55 9.66
C SER A 123 -24.26 -1.54 8.14
N TYR A 124 -23.02 -1.71 7.67
CA TYR A 124 -22.73 -1.82 6.25
C TYR A 124 -23.16 -3.18 5.69
N ASN A 125 -22.89 -4.28 6.40
CA ASN A 125 -23.19 -5.64 5.96
C ASN A 125 -24.69 -5.90 5.76
N SER A 126 -25.56 -5.12 6.42
CA SER A 126 -27.01 -5.14 6.18
C SER A 126 -27.41 -4.63 4.78
N LYS A 127 -26.52 -3.87 4.13
CA LYS A 127 -26.72 -3.27 2.79
C LYS A 127 -26.00 -4.07 1.71
N GLU A 128 -24.79 -4.53 2.00
CA GLU A 128 -23.94 -5.24 1.06
C GLU A 128 -23.15 -6.34 1.81
N LYS A 129 -23.37 -7.60 1.43
CA LYS A 129 -22.61 -8.71 2.02
C LYS A 129 -21.16 -8.65 1.54
N PRO A 130 -20.15 -8.80 2.42
CA PRO A 130 -18.76 -8.87 1.98
C PRO A 130 -18.53 -9.96 0.92
N TYR A 131 -17.81 -9.61 -0.14
CA TYR A 131 -17.55 -10.48 -1.29
C TYR A 131 -16.13 -10.28 -1.83
N ALA A 132 -15.75 -11.07 -2.84
CA ALA A 132 -14.37 -11.14 -3.32
C ALA A 132 -13.81 -9.79 -3.80
N ASP A 133 -14.60 -8.93 -4.44
CA ASP A 133 -14.08 -7.65 -4.95
C ASP A 133 -13.81 -6.64 -3.83
N CYS A 134 -14.36 -6.82 -2.62
CA CYS A 134 -13.95 -6.03 -1.47
C CYS A 134 -12.43 -6.14 -1.24
N PHE A 135 -11.80 -7.27 -1.58
CA PHE A 135 -10.36 -7.47 -1.44
C PHE A 135 -9.53 -6.70 -2.46
N ARG A 136 -10.13 -6.12 -3.50
CA ARG A 136 -9.41 -5.22 -4.41
C ARG A 136 -8.80 -4.04 -3.66
N CYS A 137 -9.45 -3.60 -2.57
CA CYS A 137 -9.02 -2.47 -1.76
C CYS A 137 -8.80 -2.86 -0.30
N HIS A 138 -9.72 -3.62 0.30
CA HIS A 138 -9.74 -3.86 1.74
C HIS A 138 -9.04 -5.15 2.20
N GLY A 139 -8.52 -5.94 1.27
CA GLY A 139 -7.87 -7.23 1.52
C GLY A 139 -6.79 -7.52 0.49
N MET A 140 -6.08 -6.47 0.05
CA MET A 140 -5.19 -6.49 -1.12
C MET A 140 -4.11 -7.55 -1.00
N PHE A 141 -3.62 -7.80 0.22
CA PHE A 141 -2.53 -8.71 0.50
C PHE A 141 -2.98 -10.01 1.16
N TYR A 142 -4.25 -10.15 1.53
CA TYR A 142 -4.78 -11.37 2.12
C TYR A 142 -4.60 -12.56 1.16
N ASP A 143 -3.90 -13.58 1.65
CA ASP A 143 -3.47 -14.72 0.82
C ASP A 143 -4.62 -15.67 0.45
N GLY A 144 -5.72 -15.65 1.19
CA GLY A 144 -6.90 -16.48 0.96
C GLY A 144 -8.00 -15.83 0.13
N ASP A 145 -9.25 -16.21 0.38
CA ASP A 145 -10.45 -15.63 -0.23
C ASP A 145 -11.49 -15.22 0.84
N ILE A 146 -12.59 -14.59 0.42
CA ILE A 146 -13.57 -14.07 1.37
C ILE A 146 -14.18 -15.15 2.27
N ASN A 147 -14.30 -16.38 1.78
CA ASN A 147 -14.81 -17.51 2.55
C ASN A 147 -13.75 -18.14 3.45
N THR A 148 -12.46 -17.94 3.20
CA THR A 148 -11.41 -18.33 4.17
C THR A 148 -11.24 -17.27 5.26
N LEU A 149 -11.54 -16.01 4.95
CA LEU A 149 -11.45 -14.90 5.90
C LEU A 149 -12.68 -14.83 6.83
N MET A 150 -13.88 -14.83 6.26
CA MET A 150 -15.15 -14.62 6.96
C MET A 150 -15.90 -15.92 7.25
N ASP A 151 -16.53 -15.98 8.43
CA ASP A 151 -17.65 -16.86 8.73
C ASP A 151 -18.95 -16.09 8.48
N PHE A 152 -19.78 -16.62 7.57
CA PHE A 152 -21.07 -16.04 7.19
C PHE A 152 -22.28 -16.81 7.75
N ASN A 153 -22.09 -17.64 8.78
CA ASN A 153 -23.18 -18.35 9.44
C ASN A 153 -24.10 -17.37 10.20
N GLY A 154 -25.42 -17.54 10.05
CA GLY A 154 -26.41 -16.66 10.66
C GLY A 154 -26.68 -15.38 9.85
N ASP A 155 -27.26 -14.38 10.50
CA ASP A 155 -27.49 -13.06 9.92
C ASP A 155 -26.24 -12.16 10.00
N CYS A 156 -26.29 -11.00 9.34
CA CYS A 156 -25.16 -10.08 9.23
C CYS A 156 -24.60 -9.54 10.56
N SER A 157 -25.34 -9.65 11.68
CA SER A 157 -24.83 -9.29 13.01
C SER A 157 -23.97 -10.38 13.64
N HIS A 158 -24.00 -11.59 13.10
CA HIS A 158 -23.22 -12.75 13.55
C HIS A 158 -22.00 -13.05 12.68
N TRP A 159 -21.91 -12.42 11.51
CA TRP A 159 -20.77 -12.60 10.61
C TRP A 159 -19.50 -12.03 11.22
N LYS A 160 -18.42 -12.80 11.16
CA LYS A 160 -17.17 -12.50 11.86
C LYS A 160 -15.97 -13.16 11.18
N MET A 161 -14.76 -12.81 11.62
CA MET A 161 -13.55 -13.48 11.19
C MET A 161 -13.48 -14.91 11.68
N LYS A 162 -13.08 -15.82 10.79
CA LYS A 162 -12.82 -17.23 11.13
C LYS A 162 -11.62 -17.35 12.06
N ASP A 163 -10.56 -16.61 11.73
CA ASP A 163 -9.38 -16.49 12.56
C ASP A 163 -9.38 -15.11 13.24
N PRO A 164 -9.55 -15.05 14.58
CA PRO A 164 -9.50 -13.78 15.32
C PRO A 164 -8.18 -13.02 15.15
N SER A 165 -7.07 -13.69 14.80
CA SER A 165 -5.79 -13.01 14.57
C SER A 165 -5.84 -12.06 13.37
N GLN A 166 -6.74 -12.30 12.41
CA GLN A 166 -6.93 -11.49 11.22
C GLN A 166 -7.71 -10.20 11.50
N ALA A 167 -8.49 -10.15 12.59
CA ALA A 167 -9.39 -9.04 12.89
C ALA A 167 -8.67 -7.69 12.99
N GLU A 168 -7.43 -7.71 13.50
CA GLU A 168 -6.65 -6.51 13.77
C GLU A 168 -5.69 -6.11 12.64
N ILE A 169 -5.64 -6.88 11.55
CA ILE A 169 -4.76 -6.61 10.42
C ILE A 169 -5.19 -5.32 9.72
N PRO A 170 -4.25 -4.38 9.44
CA PRO A 170 -4.57 -3.17 8.71
C PRO A 170 -4.84 -3.46 7.23
N ALA A 171 -5.90 -2.84 6.69
CA ALA A 171 -6.34 -3.11 5.33
C ALA A 171 -5.46 -2.47 4.24
N ILE A 172 -4.90 -1.28 4.53
CA ILE A 172 -4.11 -0.50 3.57
C ILE A 172 -2.68 -0.28 4.13
N PRO A 173 -1.81 -1.31 4.11
CA PRO A 173 -0.42 -1.15 4.53
C PRO A 173 0.37 -0.29 3.53
N CYS A 174 1.60 0.12 3.88
CA CYS A 174 2.42 1.03 3.07
C CYS A 174 2.57 0.57 1.61
N LEU A 175 2.72 -0.74 1.40
CA LEU A 175 2.89 -1.31 0.07
C LEU A 175 1.61 -1.27 -0.81
N ALA A 176 0.45 -0.89 -0.27
CA ALA A 176 -0.74 -0.64 -1.10
C ALA A 176 -0.52 0.50 -2.10
N CYS A 177 0.26 1.52 -1.68
CA CYS A 177 0.57 2.72 -2.45
C CYS A 177 2.05 2.80 -2.86
N HIS A 178 2.96 2.09 -2.19
CA HIS A 178 4.39 2.17 -2.45
C HIS A 178 4.93 0.89 -3.09
N LYS A 179 5.59 1.05 -4.23
CA LYS A 179 6.40 -0.01 -4.83
C LYS A 179 7.86 0.14 -4.40
N ILE A 180 8.33 -0.76 -3.56
CA ILE A 180 9.76 -0.84 -3.20
C ILE A 180 10.62 -1.27 -4.38
N HIS A 181 11.92 -0.99 -4.30
CA HIS A 181 12.92 -1.21 -5.34
C HIS A 181 12.60 -0.51 -6.68
N SER A 182 11.65 0.43 -6.71
CA SER A 182 11.44 1.25 -7.90
C SER A 182 12.67 2.15 -8.13
N PRO A 183 13.16 2.29 -9.37
CA PRO A 183 14.22 3.23 -9.67
C PRO A 183 13.85 4.62 -9.18
N ARG A 184 14.81 5.30 -8.57
CA ARG A 184 14.65 6.69 -8.16
C ARG A 184 14.31 7.51 -9.40
N ASN A 185 13.24 8.32 -9.36
CA ASN A 185 13.10 9.40 -10.33
C ASN A 185 14.34 10.29 -10.12
N ALA A 186 15.20 10.43 -11.14
CA ALA A 186 16.41 11.23 -11.03
C ALA A 186 16.05 12.57 -10.38
N PRO A 187 16.71 12.98 -9.27
CA PRO A 187 16.47 14.29 -8.71
C PRO A 187 16.99 15.28 -9.75
N GLY A 188 16.09 15.82 -10.57
CA GLY A 188 16.31 17.18 -11.03
C GLY A 188 16.49 18.02 -9.76
N ASN A 189 17.38 19.01 -9.80
CA ASN A 189 17.42 20.08 -8.81
C ASN A 189 16.09 20.84 -8.85
N LEU A 190 15.04 20.22 -8.32
CA LEU A 190 13.68 20.73 -8.32
C LEU A 190 13.54 21.50 -7.01
N GLY A 191 13.36 22.82 -7.11
CA GLY A 191 13.00 23.63 -5.96
C GLY A 191 11.65 23.19 -5.38
N LEU A 192 11.30 23.71 -4.20
CA LEU A 192 10.06 23.36 -3.47
C LEU A 192 8.79 23.38 -4.35
N MET A 193 8.64 24.40 -5.21
CA MET A 193 7.51 24.50 -6.15
C MET A 193 7.49 23.40 -7.22
N ASP A 194 8.64 22.91 -7.63
CA ASP A 194 8.74 21.85 -8.64
C ASP A 194 8.57 20.46 -8.03
N SER A 195 8.97 20.25 -6.76
CA SER A 195 8.59 19.05 -6.00
C SER A 195 7.09 18.97 -5.76
N LEU A 196 6.40 20.11 -5.59
CA LEU A 196 4.93 20.17 -5.49
C LEU A 196 4.25 19.91 -6.84
N ARG A 197 4.88 20.26 -7.97
CA ARG A 197 4.36 20.02 -9.33
C ARG A 197 4.63 18.61 -9.86
N ASN A 198 5.69 17.95 -9.39
CA ASN A 198 6.05 16.57 -9.73
C ASN A 198 6.14 15.73 -8.45
N PRO A 199 5.01 15.39 -7.83
CA PRO A 199 5.03 14.57 -6.62
C PRO A 199 5.68 13.21 -6.93
N PRO A 200 6.33 12.58 -5.93
CA PRO A 200 6.86 11.23 -6.09
C PRO A 200 5.75 10.33 -6.62
N LYS A 201 6.05 9.64 -7.73
CA LYS A 201 5.10 8.71 -8.35
C LYS A 201 4.96 7.50 -7.45
N THR A 202 3.77 7.35 -6.87
CA THR A 202 3.39 6.17 -6.09
C THR A 202 3.04 5.00 -7.03
N SER A 203 2.49 3.91 -6.52
CA SER A 203 2.04 2.77 -7.31
C SER A 203 0.80 2.11 -6.69
N PHE A 204 -0.14 1.68 -7.50
CA PHE A 204 -1.25 0.85 -7.07
C PHE A 204 -0.83 -0.62 -7.03
N TYR A 205 -0.95 -1.29 -5.89
CA TYR A 205 -0.86 -2.75 -5.85
C TYR A 205 -2.17 -3.38 -6.34
N SER A 206 -2.13 -4.13 -7.44
CA SER A 206 -3.27 -4.91 -7.89
C SER A 206 -3.20 -6.31 -7.28
N ARG A 207 -4.22 -6.68 -6.51
CA ARG A 207 -4.38 -8.03 -5.96
C ARG A 207 -4.46 -9.09 -7.06
N ALA A 208 -5.27 -8.85 -8.10
CA ALA A 208 -5.49 -9.80 -9.19
C ALA A 208 -4.18 -10.14 -9.91
N GLU A 209 -3.32 -9.15 -10.11
CA GLU A 209 -2.03 -9.30 -10.80
C GLU A 209 -0.86 -9.63 -9.86
N ARG A 210 -1.09 -9.50 -8.54
CA ARG A 210 -0.06 -9.52 -7.48
C ARG A 210 1.17 -8.70 -7.85
N LYS A 211 0.93 -7.47 -8.32
CA LYS A 211 1.93 -6.56 -8.90
C LYS A 211 1.55 -5.10 -8.66
N HIS A 212 2.58 -4.26 -8.54
CA HIS A 212 2.44 -2.81 -8.51
C HIS A 212 2.45 -2.18 -9.90
N PHE A 213 1.51 -1.27 -10.13
CA PHE A 213 1.40 -0.43 -11.31
C PHE A 213 1.69 1.02 -10.95
N ARG A 214 2.68 1.63 -11.60
CA ARG A 214 3.06 3.02 -11.32
C ARG A 214 1.93 3.96 -11.70
N THR A 215 1.73 5.01 -10.91
CA THR A 215 0.53 5.85 -11.04
C THR A 215 0.37 6.54 -12.39
N ASP A 216 1.46 6.85 -13.07
CA ASP A 216 1.45 7.44 -14.41
C ASP A 216 1.19 6.44 -15.54
N ASN A 217 1.09 5.15 -15.22
CA ASN A 217 0.65 4.10 -16.13
C ASN A 217 -0.81 3.69 -15.87
N LEU A 218 -1.48 4.30 -14.87
CA LEU A 218 -2.89 4.05 -14.62
C LEU A 218 -3.74 4.89 -15.57
N THR A 219 -4.81 4.28 -16.10
CA THR A 219 -5.76 5.00 -16.96
C THR A 219 -6.60 5.96 -16.12
N PRO A 220 -6.58 7.28 -16.40
CA PRO A 220 -7.48 8.21 -15.73
C PRO A 220 -8.94 7.89 -16.05
N ILE A 221 -9.80 7.96 -15.04
CA ILE A 221 -11.23 7.77 -15.21
C ILE A 221 -11.86 9.13 -15.53
N GLU A 222 -12.71 9.17 -16.56
CA GLU A 222 -13.53 10.35 -16.82
C GLU A 222 -14.63 10.46 -15.76
N MET A 223 -14.74 11.62 -15.12
CA MET A 223 -15.72 11.89 -14.08
C MET A 223 -16.81 12.84 -14.59
N TYR A 224 -18.03 12.66 -14.09
CA TYR A 224 -19.20 13.45 -14.48
C TYR A 224 -19.90 14.03 -13.26
N LEU A 225 -20.57 15.18 -13.44
CA LEU A 225 -21.52 15.72 -12.47
C LEU A 225 -22.84 15.96 -13.19
N GLY A 226 -23.80 15.07 -12.99
CA GLY A 226 -24.95 14.94 -13.87
C GLY A 226 -24.49 14.56 -15.28
N SER A 227 -24.90 15.34 -16.28
CA SER A 227 -24.50 15.14 -17.68
C SER A 227 -23.17 15.81 -18.05
N LYS A 228 -22.60 16.62 -17.16
CA LYS A 228 -21.41 17.42 -17.48
C LYS A 228 -20.13 16.67 -17.12
N LYS A 229 -19.24 16.49 -18.10
CA LYS A 229 -17.88 16.01 -17.84
C LYS A 229 -17.11 17.01 -16.97
N LEU A 230 -16.49 16.52 -15.91
CA LEU A 230 -15.69 17.30 -14.98
C LEU A 230 -14.23 17.42 -15.45
N GLU A 231 -13.63 18.54 -15.10
CA GLU A 231 -12.18 18.71 -15.15
C GLU A 231 -11.57 18.05 -13.91
N THR A 232 -10.75 17.03 -14.12
CA THR A 232 -10.07 16.28 -13.07
C THR A 232 -8.57 16.58 -13.05
N SER A 233 -7.95 16.34 -11.89
CA SER A 233 -6.51 16.53 -11.72
C SER A 233 -5.70 15.67 -12.67
N LYS A 234 -4.60 16.25 -13.18
CA LYS A 234 -3.58 15.54 -13.97
C LYS A 234 -2.48 14.92 -13.11
N ASP A 235 -2.55 15.08 -11.79
CA ASP A 235 -1.63 14.42 -10.86
C ASP A 235 -1.83 12.89 -10.93
N PRO A 236 -0.80 12.10 -11.29
CA PRO A 236 -0.90 10.65 -11.31
C PRO A 236 -1.37 10.04 -9.99
N ASN A 237 -1.01 10.63 -8.85
CA ASN A 237 -1.41 10.13 -7.54
C ASN A 237 -2.92 10.29 -7.31
N ASN A 238 -3.59 11.24 -7.97
CA ASN A 238 -5.05 11.34 -7.95
C ASN A 238 -5.71 10.10 -8.60
N THR A 239 -5.11 9.57 -9.67
CA THR A 239 -5.58 8.34 -10.33
C THR A 239 -5.45 7.11 -9.44
N LEU A 240 -4.44 7.07 -8.55
CA LEU A 240 -4.34 6.05 -7.50
C LEU A 240 -5.47 6.18 -6.49
N CYS A 241 -5.70 7.37 -5.94
CA CYS A 241 -6.74 7.59 -4.92
C CYS A 241 -8.11 7.10 -5.41
N ILE A 242 -8.45 7.39 -6.66
CA ILE A 242 -9.72 6.99 -7.28
C ILE A 242 -9.82 5.46 -7.47
N GLN A 243 -8.73 4.68 -7.43
CA GLN A 243 -8.84 3.21 -7.49
C GLN A 243 -9.59 2.61 -6.30
N CYS A 244 -9.58 3.31 -5.16
CA CYS A 244 -10.27 2.92 -3.93
C CYS A 244 -11.44 3.87 -3.62
N HIS A 245 -11.24 5.19 -3.78
CA HIS A 245 -12.29 6.21 -3.66
C HIS A 245 -13.02 6.40 -4.98
N SER A 246 -13.59 5.30 -5.49
CA SER A 246 -14.21 5.27 -6.81
C SER A 246 -15.64 5.84 -6.80
N PRO A 247 -16.07 6.46 -7.90
CA PRO A 247 -17.48 6.79 -8.09
C PRO A 247 -18.28 5.51 -8.33
N ASN A 248 -19.61 5.67 -8.40
CA ASN A 248 -20.49 4.65 -8.94
C ASN A 248 -20.14 4.29 -10.40
N TRP A 249 -20.81 3.27 -10.93
CA TRP A 249 -20.59 2.75 -12.28
C TRP A 249 -20.87 3.78 -13.41
N GLU A 250 -21.70 4.79 -13.14
CA GLU A 250 -21.97 5.91 -14.06
C GLU A 250 -20.88 6.99 -14.03
N ARG A 251 -19.85 6.82 -13.19
CA ARG A 251 -18.73 7.74 -12.99
C ARG A 251 -19.16 9.12 -12.48
N GLN A 252 -20.23 9.15 -11.69
CA GLN A 252 -20.72 10.38 -11.07
C GLN A 252 -19.83 10.77 -9.89
N ALA A 253 -19.25 11.97 -9.94
CA ALA A 253 -18.50 12.51 -8.83
C ALA A 253 -19.38 12.66 -7.59
N ARG A 254 -18.78 12.52 -6.40
CA ARG A 254 -19.45 12.54 -5.09
C ARG A 254 -20.49 11.42 -4.89
N SER A 255 -20.38 10.34 -5.67
CA SER A 255 -21.16 9.12 -5.44
C SER A 255 -20.28 8.05 -4.80
N CYS A 256 -20.90 7.14 -4.03
CA CYS A 256 -20.18 6.10 -3.29
C CYS A 256 -19.06 6.71 -2.42
N ASP A 257 -17.82 6.24 -2.59
CA ASP A 257 -16.66 6.72 -1.85
C ASP A 257 -15.87 7.82 -2.59
N ASP A 258 -16.34 8.25 -3.77
CA ASP A 258 -15.69 9.31 -4.52
C ASP A 258 -15.77 10.65 -3.80
N ARG A 259 -14.60 11.30 -3.72
CA ARG A 259 -14.44 12.65 -3.15
C ARG A 259 -13.81 13.60 -4.18
N THR A 260 -14.04 13.36 -5.47
CA THR A 260 -13.45 14.19 -6.54
C THR A 260 -13.85 15.66 -6.33
N PRO A 261 -12.87 16.59 -6.29
CA PRO A 261 -13.14 18.00 -6.13
C PRO A 261 -14.02 18.56 -7.26
N THR A 262 -14.98 19.42 -6.91
CA THR A 262 -15.87 20.09 -7.86
C THR A 262 -15.95 21.59 -7.54
N GLY A 263 -16.72 22.35 -8.33
CA GLY A 263 -16.86 23.80 -8.15
C GLY A 263 -15.53 24.52 -8.39
N ASP A 264 -15.18 25.42 -7.48
CA ASP A 264 -13.94 26.22 -7.56
C ASP A 264 -12.67 25.39 -7.32
N HIS A 265 -12.79 24.18 -6.76
CA HIS A 265 -11.68 23.26 -6.53
C HIS A 265 -11.55 22.18 -7.61
N LYS A 266 -12.37 22.22 -8.68
CA LYS A 266 -12.26 21.27 -9.80
C LYS A 266 -10.82 21.26 -10.35
N GLY A 267 -10.36 20.09 -10.80
CA GLY A 267 -9.00 19.92 -11.29
C GLY A 267 -7.92 19.85 -10.20
N PHE A 268 -8.22 20.07 -8.93
CA PHE A 268 -7.24 19.88 -7.85
C PHE A 268 -7.04 18.39 -7.54
N SER A 269 -5.80 18.04 -7.21
CA SER A 269 -5.46 16.69 -6.72
C SER A 269 -5.95 16.50 -5.29
N CYS A 270 -6.28 15.26 -4.91
CA CYS A 270 -6.60 14.90 -3.52
C CYS A 270 -5.55 15.40 -2.53
N VAL A 271 -4.26 15.33 -2.88
CA VAL A 271 -3.13 15.71 -2.00
C VAL A 271 -2.96 17.22 -1.80
N VAL A 272 -3.71 18.05 -2.53
CA VAL A 272 -3.76 19.49 -2.26
C VAL A 272 -4.46 19.73 -0.92
N CYS A 273 -5.53 18.98 -0.66
CA CYS A 273 -6.32 19.12 0.55
C CYS A 273 -5.94 18.08 1.61
N HIS A 274 -5.66 16.85 1.21
CA HIS A 274 -5.38 15.75 2.15
C HIS A 274 -3.87 15.57 2.37
N ASP A 275 -3.47 15.39 3.62
CA ASP A 275 -2.11 14.90 3.94
C ASP A 275 -1.97 13.46 3.42
N PRO A 276 -0.92 13.13 2.65
CA PRO A 276 -0.84 11.84 1.94
C PRO A 276 -0.78 10.60 2.83
N HIS A 277 -0.29 10.72 4.07
CA HIS A 277 -0.12 9.56 4.96
C HIS A 277 -1.23 9.45 5.99
N SER A 278 -1.77 10.56 6.51
CA SER A 278 -2.91 10.54 7.43
C SER A 278 -4.28 10.58 6.75
N ASN A 279 -4.33 10.92 5.46
CA ASN A 279 -5.56 11.25 4.72
C ASN A 279 -6.39 12.39 5.36
N SER A 280 -5.81 13.15 6.30
CA SER A 280 -6.52 14.22 6.99
C SER A 280 -6.59 15.48 6.12
N ALA A 281 -7.76 16.09 6.06
CA ALA A 281 -7.99 17.42 5.46
C ALA A 281 -8.23 18.52 6.50
N ALA A 282 -8.06 18.24 7.80
CA ALA A 282 -8.46 19.14 8.89
C ALA A 282 -7.83 20.54 8.78
N ASP A 283 -6.56 20.61 8.41
CA ASP A 283 -5.79 21.87 8.32
C ASP A 283 -5.64 22.35 6.87
N SER A 284 -6.44 21.83 5.95
CA SER A 284 -6.28 22.13 4.52
C SER A 284 -6.83 23.49 4.14
N CYS A 285 -7.99 23.85 4.68
CA CYS A 285 -8.70 25.08 4.32
C CYS A 285 -7.87 26.33 4.67
N SER A 286 -7.24 26.34 5.85
CA SER A 286 -6.42 27.48 6.32
C SER A 286 -5.14 27.72 5.52
N ARG A 287 -4.72 26.77 4.68
CA ARG A 287 -3.56 26.94 3.79
C ARG A 287 -3.85 27.91 2.64
N CYS A 288 -5.11 28.02 2.24
CA CYS A 288 -5.54 28.80 1.08
C CYS A 288 -6.61 29.84 1.40
N HIS A 289 -7.36 29.65 2.50
CA HIS A 289 -8.46 30.50 2.91
C HIS A 289 -8.23 31.10 4.29
N ASP A 290 -8.73 32.31 4.49
CA ASP A 290 -8.86 32.91 5.81
C ASP A 290 -10.04 32.26 6.56
N THR A 291 -9.73 31.24 7.37
CA THR A 291 -10.72 30.47 8.15
C THR A 291 -11.30 31.24 9.34
N SER A 292 -10.83 32.46 9.61
CA SER A 292 -11.54 33.35 10.54
C SER A 292 -12.93 33.74 9.99
N LYS A 293 -13.05 33.82 8.65
CA LYS A 293 -14.28 34.12 7.94
C LYS A 293 -15.25 32.93 7.98
N PRO A 294 -16.53 33.16 8.35
CA PRO A 294 -17.51 32.09 8.52
C PRO A 294 -17.70 31.17 7.30
N GLU A 295 -17.59 31.70 6.09
CA GLU A 295 -17.78 30.96 4.84
C GLU A 295 -16.69 29.91 4.54
N PHE A 296 -15.53 30.02 5.20
CA PHE A 296 -14.39 29.11 5.02
C PHE A 296 -14.07 28.25 6.25
N ARG A 297 -14.92 28.27 7.29
CA ARG A 297 -14.73 27.42 8.48
C ARG A 297 -14.98 25.95 8.15
N ALA A 298 -14.01 25.11 8.52
CA ALA A 298 -14.10 23.65 8.34
C ALA A 298 -15.38 23.09 9.00
N GLY A 299 -16.10 22.23 8.28
CA GLY A 299 -17.29 21.53 8.78
C GLY A 299 -18.65 22.17 8.51
N LYS A 300 -18.75 23.31 7.79
CA LYS A 300 -20.06 23.88 7.40
C LYS A 300 -20.36 23.98 5.90
N THR A 301 -19.39 23.80 5.00
CA THR A 301 -19.62 24.05 3.56
C THR A 301 -18.73 23.21 2.65
N CYS A 302 -19.03 21.91 2.51
CA CYS A 302 -18.74 21.14 1.29
C CYS A 302 -19.99 20.35 0.84
N GLN A 303 -21.17 20.87 1.14
CA GLN A 303 -22.45 20.40 0.61
C GLN A 303 -23.13 21.56 -0.14
N LYS A 304 -22.62 21.84 -1.34
CA LYS A 304 -23.41 22.28 -2.48
C LYS A 304 -22.92 21.53 -3.69
#